data_AF-A0A920LK97-F1
#
_entry.id   AF-A0A920LK97-F1
#
_cell.length_a   1.000
_cell.length_b   1.000
_cell.length_c   1.000
_cell.angle_alpha   90.00
_cell.angle_beta   90.00
_cell.angle_gamma   90.00
#
_symmetry.space_group_name_H-M   'P 1'
#
loop_
_entity.id
_entity.type
_entity.pdbx_description
1 polymer ?
#
loop_
_entity_poly.entity_id
_entity_poly.type
_entity_poly.pdbx_seq_one_letter_code
_entity_poly.pdbx_strand_id
1 'polypeptide(L)'
;MLKDAGQNSLPGGGAEIFAEDIRNKICKDKCTSEEWLKIHETAHELGMPSNATMLYGHIENSEHIINHMSRLRNLQDKTGGFNAFIHLNFEIKTIKCQK
;
A
#
# COMPACT_ATOMS: atom_id res chain seq x y z
N MET A 1 10.84 5.97 20.18
CA MET A 1 10.28 5.57 18.86
C MET A 1 8.89 6.23 18.71
N LEU A 2 8.26 6.24 17.52
CA LEU A 2 6.95 6.90 17.33
C LEU A 2 5.83 6.29 18.19
N LYS A 3 5.87 4.97 18.40
CA LYS A 3 4.96 4.25 19.30
C LYS A 3 5.02 4.80 20.74
N ASP A 4 6.22 4.99 21.28
CA ASP A 4 6.42 5.54 22.63
C ASP A 4 5.97 7.00 22.74
N ALA A 5 5.93 7.71 21.61
CA ALA A 5 5.40 9.06 21.51
C ALA A 5 3.87 9.12 21.34
N GLY A 6 3.17 7.97 21.33
CA GLY A 6 1.70 7.88 21.34
C GLY A 6 1.06 7.43 20.02
N GLN A 7 1.84 7.03 19.01
CA GLN A 7 1.28 6.47 17.78
C GLN A 7 0.77 5.04 18.01
N ASN A 8 -0.50 4.80 17.71
CA ASN A 8 -1.17 3.52 18.00
C ASN A 8 -1.59 2.72 16.76
N SER A 9 -1.53 3.29 15.56
CA SER A 9 -1.86 2.61 14.30
C SER A 9 -1.25 3.31 13.09
N LEU A 10 -1.26 2.64 11.94
CA LEU A 10 -0.87 3.21 10.64
C LEU A 10 -2.07 3.29 9.67
N PRO A 11 -2.26 4.41 8.94
CA PRO A 11 -3.18 4.43 7.81
C PRO A 11 -2.60 3.61 6.64
N GLY A 12 -3.46 3.20 5.69
CA GLY A 12 -3.04 2.34 4.57
C GLY A 12 -2.57 3.04 3.31
N GLY A 13 -2.44 4.37 3.33
CA GLY A 13 -2.07 5.16 2.14
C GLY A 13 -0.65 4.89 1.65
N GLY A 14 -0.37 5.29 0.40
CA GLY A 14 0.97 5.18 -0.22
C GLY A 14 1.28 3.83 -0.86
N ALA A 15 0.37 2.86 -0.74
CA ALA A 15 0.51 1.55 -1.36
C ALA A 15 0.43 1.63 -2.89
N GLU A 16 -0.46 2.47 -3.45
CA GLU A 16 -0.73 2.61 -4.89
C GLU A 16 -0.95 1.25 -5.57
N ILE A 17 -0.35 1.00 -6.74
CA ILE A 17 -0.06 -0.35 -7.27
C ILE A 17 1.37 -0.73 -6.89
N PHE A 18 1.60 -2.02 -6.61
CA PHE A 18 2.92 -2.51 -6.19
C PHE A 18 3.85 -2.90 -7.33
N ALA A 19 3.31 -3.16 -8.54
CA ALA A 19 4.12 -3.47 -9.71
C ALA A 19 5.10 -2.32 -10.02
N GLU A 20 6.39 -2.62 -10.05
CA GLU A 20 7.44 -1.60 -10.10
C GLU A 20 7.44 -0.78 -11.39
N ASP A 21 7.05 -1.38 -12.52
CA ASP A 21 6.89 -0.68 -13.80
C ASP A 21 5.75 0.36 -13.74
N ILE A 22 4.68 0.09 -12.99
CA ILE A 22 3.60 1.05 -12.72
C ILE A 22 4.08 2.12 -11.72
N ARG A 23 4.72 1.73 -10.62
CA ARG A 23 5.25 2.68 -9.62
C ARG A 23 6.21 3.69 -10.23
N ASN A 24 7.12 3.22 -11.09
CA ASN A 24 8.08 4.07 -11.79
C ASN A 24 7.42 5.14 -12.66
N LYS A 25 6.18 4.94 -13.09
CA LYS A 25 5.40 5.90 -13.88
C LYS A 25 4.58 6.85 -13.01
N ILE A 26 4.00 6.37 -11.91
CA ILE A 26 3.00 7.13 -11.13
C ILE A 26 3.52 7.72 -9.82
N CYS A 27 4.57 7.15 -9.24
CA CYS A 27 5.04 7.51 -7.89
C CYS A 27 6.53 7.21 -7.64
N LYS A 28 7.39 7.40 -8.65
CA LYS A 28 8.83 7.05 -8.62
C LYS A 28 9.60 7.54 -7.39
N ASP A 29 9.28 8.72 -6.88
CA ASP A 29 10.01 9.35 -5.77
C ASP A 29 9.47 8.98 -4.38
N LYS A 30 8.47 8.08 -4.30
CA LYS A 30 7.95 7.53 -3.04
C LYS A 30 8.74 6.29 -2.63
N CYS A 31 8.47 5.78 -1.42
CA CYS A 31 9.02 4.51 -0.98
C CYS A 31 8.67 3.36 -1.94
N THR A 32 9.51 2.35 -2.01
CA THR A 32 9.26 1.15 -2.83
C THR A 32 8.11 0.33 -2.25
N SER A 33 7.60 -0.62 -3.03
CA SER A 33 6.59 -1.56 -2.56
C SER A 33 7.11 -2.44 -1.40
N GLU A 34 8.40 -2.78 -1.41
CA GLU A 34 9.07 -3.55 -0.37
C GLU A 34 9.23 -2.76 0.93
N GLU A 35 9.64 -1.49 0.83
CA GLU A 35 9.74 -0.59 1.98
C GLU A 35 8.37 -0.38 2.64
N TRP A 36 7.32 -0.18 1.84
CA TRP A 36 5.95 -0.04 2.36
C TRP A 36 5.53 -1.30 3.13
N LEU A 37 5.72 -2.49 2.56
CA LEU A 37 5.40 -3.75 3.24
C LEU A 37 6.24 -3.93 4.51
N LYS A 38 7.52 -3.54 4.49
CA LYS A 38 8.39 -3.66 5.66
C LYS A 38 7.97 -2.76 6.81
N ILE A 39 7.55 -1.52 6.50
CA ILE A 39 7.01 -0.59 7.51
C ILE A 39 5.77 -1.19 8.18
N HIS A 40 4.85 -1.74 7.40
CA HIS A 40 3.63 -2.37 7.92
C HIS A 40 3.93 -3.65 8.71
N GLU A 41 4.84 -4.50 8.22
CA GLU A 41 5.33 -5.67 8.96
C GLU A 41 5.89 -5.29 10.33
N THR A 42 6.80 -4.31 10.38
CA THR A 42 7.39 -3.84 11.64
C THR A 42 6.33 -3.23 12.56
N ALA A 43 5.34 -2.51 12.02
CA ALA A 43 4.24 -2.02 12.83
C ALA A 43 3.43 -3.16 13.46
N HIS A 44 3.12 -4.20 12.69
CA HIS A 44 2.36 -5.36 13.17
C HIS A 44 3.15 -6.17 14.21
N GLU A 45 4.46 -6.36 14.02
CA GLU A 45 5.36 -7.00 14.99
C GLU A 45 5.43 -6.23 16.32
N LEU A 46 5.28 -4.90 16.26
CA LEU A 46 5.16 -4.04 17.43
C LEU A 46 3.73 -4.02 18.02
N GLY A 47 2.80 -4.81 17.49
CA GLY A 47 1.41 -4.87 17.94
C GLY A 47 0.57 -3.64 17.55
N MET A 48 1.02 -2.84 16.57
CA MET A 48 0.24 -1.74 16.03
C MET A 48 -0.54 -2.22 14.79
N PRO A 49 -1.87 -2.12 14.77
CA PRO A 49 -2.64 -2.46 13.59
C PRO A 49 -2.46 -1.42 12.48
N SER A 50 -2.77 -1.81 11.25
CA SER A 50 -2.79 -0.90 10.12
C SER A 50 -3.93 -1.20 9.13
N ASN A 51 -4.04 -0.38 8.09
CA ASN A 51 -4.90 -0.64 6.94
C ASN A 51 -4.04 -0.80 5.68
N ALA A 52 -4.62 -1.33 4.61
CA ALA A 52 -4.00 -1.36 3.29
C ALA A 52 -4.91 -0.69 2.27
N THR A 53 -4.33 0.04 1.31
CA THR A 53 -5.06 0.62 0.18
C THR A 53 -4.56 0.04 -1.13
N MET A 54 -5.36 0.16 -2.18
CA MET A 54 -4.92 -0.04 -3.56
C MET A 54 -5.53 1.05 -4.42
N LEU A 55 -4.69 1.88 -5.05
CA LEU A 55 -5.15 2.83 -6.07
C LEU A 55 -5.28 2.08 -7.40
N TYR A 56 -6.45 2.11 -8.02
CA TYR A 56 -6.73 1.38 -9.26
C TYR A 56 -7.63 2.20 -10.19
N GLY A 57 -7.80 1.75 -11.42
CA GLY A 57 -8.52 2.45 -12.48
C GLY A 57 -7.65 3.39 -13.30
N HIS A 58 -6.33 3.16 -13.34
CA HIS A 58 -5.39 3.96 -14.13
C HIS A 58 -4.68 3.11 -15.21
N ILE A 59 -3.34 3.08 -15.23
CA ILE A 59 -2.53 2.43 -16.28
C ILE A 59 -2.21 0.94 -16.01
N GLU A 60 -2.74 0.36 -14.94
CA GLU A 60 -2.47 -1.01 -14.52
C GLU A 60 -3.31 -2.05 -15.29
N ASN A 61 -2.95 -3.32 -15.15
CA ASN A 61 -3.71 -4.44 -15.69
C ASN A 61 -4.10 -5.42 -14.56
N SER A 62 -4.87 -6.46 -14.91
CA SER A 62 -5.31 -7.46 -13.94
C SER A 62 -4.17 -8.19 -13.23
N GLU A 63 -3.04 -8.41 -13.89
CA GLU A 63 -1.87 -9.07 -13.27
C GLU A 63 -1.27 -8.18 -12.17
N HIS A 64 -1.19 -6.87 -12.39
CA HIS A 64 -0.72 -5.91 -11.39
C HIS A 64 -1.65 -5.87 -10.16
N ILE A 65 -2.97 -5.93 -10.39
CA ILE A 65 -3.97 -5.98 -9.33
C ILE A 65 -3.84 -7.27 -8.50
N ILE A 66 -3.74 -8.42 -9.18
CA ILE A 66 -3.56 -9.73 -8.52
C ILE A 66 -2.24 -9.76 -7.75
N ASN A 67 -1.15 -9.26 -8.33
CA ASN A 67 0.14 -9.16 -7.64
C ASN A 67 0.03 -8.34 -6.36
N HIS A 68 -0.59 -7.16 -6.44
CA HIS A 68 -0.77 -6.28 -5.29
C HIS A 68 -1.55 -6.96 -4.16
N MET A 69 -2.73 -7.50 -4.48
CA MET A 69 -3.57 -8.20 -3.50
C MET A 69 -2.87 -9.44 -2.92
N SER A 70 -2.13 -10.20 -3.73
CA SER A 70 -1.40 -11.37 -3.25
C SER A 70 -0.31 -10.98 -2.26
N ARG A 71 0.42 -9.89 -2.49
CA ARG A 71 1.47 -9.42 -1.58
C ARG A 71 0.88 -8.92 -0.25
N LEU A 72 -0.23 -8.18 -0.30
CA LEU A 72 -0.96 -7.77 0.90
C LEU A 72 -1.46 -8.99 1.70
N ARG A 73 -2.07 -9.97 1.02
CA ARG A 73 -2.55 -11.20 1.64
C ARG A 73 -1.41 -12.00 2.29
N ASN A 74 -0.27 -12.15 1.62
CA ASN A 74 0.88 -12.85 2.20
C ASN A 74 1.39 -12.17 3.48
N LEU A 75 1.42 -10.83 3.52
CA LEU A 75 1.79 -10.10 4.73
C LEU A 75 0.71 -10.25 5.82
N GLN A 76 -0.57 -10.26 5.44
CA GLN A 76 -1.66 -10.53 6.37
C GLN A 76 -1.58 -11.93 6.96
N ASP A 77 -1.32 -12.96 6.15
CA ASP A 77 -1.14 -14.34 6.62
C ASP A 77 0.05 -14.45 7.60
N LYS A 78 1.10 -13.65 7.38
CA LYS A 78 2.27 -13.61 8.25
C LYS A 78 2.01 -12.91 9.59
N THR A 79 1.25 -11.81 9.60
CA THR A 79 1.22 -10.87 10.73
C THR A 79 -0.15 -10.62 11.34
N GLY A 80 -1.24 -10.85 10.59
CA GLY A 80 -2.62 -10.61 11.02
C GLY A 80 -2.97 -9.15 11.32
N GLY A 81 -2.10 -8.18 10.97
CA GLY A 81 -2.19 -6.80 11.49
C GLY A 81 -3.02 -5.82 10.66
N PHE A 82 -3.48 -6.20 9.45
CA PHE A 82 -4.39 -5.36 8.68
C PHE A 82 -5.84 -5.50 9.18
N ASN A 83 -6.49 -4.36 9.42
CA ASN A 83 -7.91 -4.29 9.79
C ASN A 83 -8.83 -4.12 8.57
N ALA A 84 -8.38 -3.35 7.56
CA ALA A 84 -9.18 -3.04 6.40
C ALA A 84 -8.35 -3.03 5.12
N PHE A 85 -8.98 -3.47 4.03
CA PHE A 85 -8.50 -3.28 2.66
C PHE A 85 -9.42 -2.29 1.95
N ILE A 86 -8.83 -1.21 1.43
CA ILE A 86 -9.57 -0.06 0.90
C ILE A 86 -9.19 0.15 -0.57
N HIS A 87 -10.16 -0.08 -1.46
CA HIS A 87 -10.00 0.21 -2.87
C HIS A 87 -10.22 1.69 -3.12
N LEU A 88 -9.24 2.35 -3.73
CA LEU A 88 -9.29 3.75 -4.10
C LEU A 88 -9.40 3.86 -5.61
N ASN A 89 -10.54 4.32 -6.11
CA ASN A 89 -10.74 4.52 -7.54
C ASN A 89 -10.02 5.80 -7.99
N PHE A 90 -9.23 5.71 -9.06
CA PHE A 90 -8.54 6.84 -9.64
C PHE A 90 -9.51 7.69 -10.49
N GLU A 91 -9.70 8.95 -10.10
CA GLU A 91 -10.52 9.89 -10.87
C GLU A 91 -9.68 10.89 -11.68
N ILE A 92 -9.78 10.79 -13.01
CA ILE A 92 -9.06 11.64 -13.98
C ILE A 92 -9.38 13.13 -13.82
N LYS A 93 -10.56 13.49 -13.30
CA LYS A 93 -10.99 14.89 -13.20
C LYS A 93 -10.12 15.74 -12.26
N THR A 94 -9.37 15.11 -11.37
CA THR A 94 -8.67 15.82 -10.27
C THR A 94 -7.15 15.69 -10.36
N ILE A 95 -6.60 14.75 -11.16
CA ILE A 95 -5.18 14.39 -11.12
C ILE A 95 -4.58 14.29 -12.53
N LYS A 96 -3.50 15.06 -12.79
CA LYS A 96 -2.65 14.89 -13.98
C LYS A 96 -1.72 13.67 -13.78
N CYS A 97 -2.18 12.48 -14.09
CA CYS A 97 -1.27 11.36 -14.37
C CYS A 97 -0.96 11.44 -15.88
N GLN A 98 0.30 11.71 -16.23
CA GLN A 98 0.70 11.86 -17.63
C GLN A 98 0.47 10.52 -18.35
N LYS A 99 -0.27 10.57 -19.47
CA LYS A 99 -0.45 9.45 -20.38
C LYS A 99 0.88 9.01 -20.99
#